data_AF-A0A1S9ZYX9-F1
#
_entry.id   AF-A0A1S9ZYX9-F1
#
_cell.length_a   1.000
_cell.length_b   1.000
_cell.length_c   1.000
_cell.angle_alpha   90.00
_cell.angle_beta   90.00
_cell.angle_gamma   90.00
#
_symmetry.space_group_name_H-M   'P 1'
#
loop_
_entity.id
_entity.type
_entity.pdbx_description
1 polymer ?
#
loop_
_entity_poly.entity_id
_entity_poly.type
_entity_poly.pdbx_seq_one_letter_code
_entity_poly.pdbx_strand_id
1 'polypeptide(L)' 'MEQASTQKLTLQDYAPKHYIELSELEENFNYWMEVVQKDVIAIIKDGEPKFCMMPEFIYAQITAYTSLDD' A
#
# COMPACT_ATOMS: atom_id res chain seq x y z
N MET A 1 -16.45 26.89 -14.20
CA MET A 1 -15.86 25.53 -14.18
C MET A 1 -14.94 25.49 -12.98
N GLU A 2 -15.34 24.82 -11.91
CA GLU A 2 -14.47 24.63 -10.75
C GLU A 2 -13.35 23.66 -11.15
N GLN A 3 -12.11 24.15 -11.12
CA GLN A 3 -10.92 23.35 -11.30
C GLN A 3 -10.82 22.44 -10.07
N ALA A 4 -11.10 21.15 -10.25
CA ALA A 4 -10.81 20.16 -9.22
C ALA A 4 -9.33 20.31 -8.85
N SER A 5 -9.06 20.71 -7.61
CA SER A 5 -7.71 20.82 -7.09
C SER A 5 -7.09 19.42 -7.14
N THR A 6 -6.24 19.15 -8.13
CA THR A 6 -5.45 17.93 -8.20
C THR A 6 -4.38 18.02 -7.13
N GLN A 7 -4.73 17.54 -5.94
CA GLN A 7 -3.78 17.38 -4.86
C GLN A 7 -2.65 16.47 -5.33
N LYS A 8 -1.42 16.98 -5.33
CA LYS A 8 -0.24 16.20 -5.72
C LYS A 8 0.04 15.19 -4.61
N LEU A 9 -0.31 13.92 -4.86
CA LEU A 9 -0.02 12.81 -3.95
C LEU A 9 1.50 12.64 -3.83
N THR A 10 1.97 12.43 -2.61
CA THR A 10 3.36 12.18 -2.25
C THR A 10 3.58 10.69 -1.98
N LEU A 11 4.83 10.23 -2.00
CA LEU A 11 5.15 8.84 -1.64
C LEU A 11 4.72 8.48 -0.20
N GLN A 12 4.60 9.47 0.68
CA GLN A 12 4.15 9.27 2.07
C GLN A 12 2.66 8.90 2.14
N ASP A 13 1.86 9.33 1.16
CA ASP A 13 0.45 8.97 1.07
C ASP A 13 0.23 7.47 0.78
N TYR A 14 1.31 6.76 0.40
CA TYR A 14 1.34 5.32 0.13
C TYR A 14 2.03 4.49 1.21
N ALA A 15 2.36 5.08 2.36
CA ALA A 15 2.88 4.32 3.48
C ALA A 15 1.84 3.28 3.98
N PRO A 16 2.28 2.12 4.49
CA PRO A 16 1.37 1.14 5.07
C PRO A 16 0.51 1.75 6.17
N LYS A 17 -0.81 1.55 6.09
CA LYS A 17 -1.76 1.97 7.13
C LYS A 17 -2.09 0.85 8.11
N HIS A 18 -1.78 -0.38 7.72
CA HIS A 18 -2.00 -1.59 8.50
C HIS A 18 -0.68 -2.34 8.66
N TYR A 19 -0.45 -2.86 9.86
CA TYR A 19 0.71 -3.68 10.20
C TYR A 19 0.17 -4.94 10.87
N ILE A 20 0.27 -6.07 10.18
CA ILE A 20 -0.34 -7.33 10.61
C ILE A 20 0.69 -8.45 10.61
N GLU A 21 0.57 -9.38 11.54
CA GLU A 21 1.40 -10.59 11.52
C GLU A 21 1.00 -11.51 10.36
N LEU A 22 1.93 -12.29 9.83
CA LEU A 22 1.65 -13.24 8.75
C LEU A 22 0.52 -14.22 9.12
N SER A 23 0.46 -14.67 10.37
CA SER A 23 -0.61 -15.56 10.84
C SER A 23 -2.00 -14.91 10.77
N GLU A 24 -2.09 -13.60 11.02
CA GLU A 24 -3.36 -12.86 10.94
C GLU A 24 -3.85 -12.73 9.49
N LEU A 25 -2.92 -12.56 8.55
CA LEU A 25 -3.21 -12.62 7.12
C LEU A 25 -3.74 -14.00 6.71
N GLU A 26 -3.11 -15.08 7.19
CA GLU A 26 -3.51 -16.45 6.86
C GLU A 26 -4.89 -16.81 7.40
N GLU A 27 -5.20 -16.41 8.63
CA GLU A 27 -6.51 -16.66 9.27
C GLU A 27 -7.65 -15.86 8.63
N ASN A 28 -7.36 -14.65 8.14
CA ASN A 28 -8.38 -13.69 7.67
C ASN A 28 -8.14 -13.24 6.23
N PHE A 29 -7.62 -14.13 5.38
CA PHE A 29 -7.15 -13.79 4.03
C PHE A 29 -8.14 -12.98 3.20
N ASN A 30 -9.41 -13.41 3.13
CA ASN A 30 -10.41 -12.72 2.31
C ASN A 30 -10.69 -11.29 2.78
N TYR A 31 -10.74 -11.07 4.11
CA TYR A 31 -10.93 -9.74 4.67
C TYR A 31 -9.75 -8.83 4.30
N TRP A 32 -8.52 -9.32 4.48
CA TRP A 32 -7.34 -8.54 4.15
C TRP A 32 -7.20 -8.25 2.66
N MET A 33 -7.67 -9.15 1.79
CA MET A 33 -7.74 -8.88 0.36
C MET A 33 -8.70 -7.73 0.01
N GLU A 34 -9.82 -7.58 0.73
CA GLU A 34 -10.73 -6.43 0.56
C GLU A 34 -10.09 -5.12 1.06
N VAL A 35 -9.28 -5.18 2.12
CA VAL A 35 -8.55 -4.02 2.65
C VAL A 35 -7.46 -3.57 1.68
N VAL A 36 -6.69 -4.51 1.10
CA VAL A 36 -5.62 -4.24 0.12
C VAL A 36 -6.14 -3.52 -1.13
N GLN A 37 -7.42 -3.65 -1.48
CA GLN A 37 -7.98 -2.88 -2.60
C GLN A 37 -8.03 -1.38 -2.35
N LYS A 38 -7.98 -0.95 -1.08
CA LYS A 38 -8.15 0.45 -0.66
C LYS A 38 -6.87 1.03 -0.09
N ASP A 39 -6.06 0.22 0.58
CA ASP A 39 -4.92 0.67 1.37
C ASP A 39 -3.71 -0.26 1.26
N VAL A 40 -2.56 0.21 1.75
CA VAL A 40 -1.30 -0.54 1.82
C VAL A 40 -1.19 -1.22 3.18
N ILE A 41 -0.77 -2.48 3.18
CA ILE A 41 -0.60 -3.33 4.37
C ILE A 41 0.84 -3.80 4.44
N ALA A 42 1.48 -3.63 5.59
CA ALA A 42 2.76 -4.25 5.92
C ALA A 42 2.52 -5.58 6.62
N ILE A 43 3.17 -6.63 6.12
CA ILE A 43 3.17 -7.95 6.71
C ILE A 43 4.42 -8.09 7.58
N ILE A 44 4.19 -8.23 8.88
CA ILE A 44 5.18 -8.47 9.90
C ILE A 44 5.43 -9.97 10.01
N LYS A 45 6.70 -10.31 10.12
CA LYS A 45 7.14 -11.67 10.45
C LYS A 45 8.37 -11.56 11.34
N ASP A 46 8.34 -12.30 12.44
CA ASP A 46 9.39 -12.30 13.46
C ASP A 46 9.64 -10.89 14.05
N GLY A 47 8.57 -10.07 14.19
CA GLY A 47 8.63 -8.72 14.74
C GLY A 47 9.15 -7.64 13.79
N GLU A 48 9.43 -7.98 12.53
CA GLU A 48 9.92 -7.04 11.52
C GLU A 48 9.04 -7.03 10.26
N PRO A 49 8.86 -5.87 9.59
CA PRO A 49 8.17 -5.80 8.31
C PRO A 49 9.00 -6.50 7.23
N LYS A 50 8.43 -7.55 6.62
CA LYS A 50 9.11 -8.32 5.56
C LYS A 50 8.51 -8.09 4.17
N PHE A 51 7.20 -7.92 4.11
CA PHE A 51 6.48 -7.76 2.84
C PHE A 51 5.46 -6.62 2.97
N CYS A 52 5.03 -6.09 1.84
CA CYS A 52 3.83 -5.27 1.79
C CYS A 52 2.89 -5.76 0.70
N MET A 53 1.60 -5.65 0.97
CA MET A 53 0.54 -5.82 0.01
C MET A 53 -0.03 -4.45 -0.29
N MET A 54 -0.22 -4.14 -1.57
CA MET A 54 -0.75 -2.85 -2.01
C MET A 54 -1.63 -3.06 -3.25
N PRO A 55 -2.59 -2.17 -3.50
CA PRO A 55 -3.33 -2.19 -4.75
C PRO A 55 -2.41 -1.88 -5.93
N GLU A 56 -2.69 -2.51 -7.06
CA GLU A 56 -1.89 -2.41 -8.29
C GLU A 56 -1.68 -0.96 -8.75
N PHE A 57 -2.69 -0.09 -8.62
CA PHE A 57 -2.56 1.31 -9.01
C PHE A 57 -1.57 2.09 -8.14
N ILE A 58 -1.44 1.74 -6.84
CA ILE A 58 -0.44 2.33 -5.94
C ILE A 58 0.96 1.87 -6.37
N TYR A 59 1.12 0.57 -6.63
CA TYR A 59 2.37 0.02 -7.15
C TYR A 59 2.81 0.73 -8.43
N ALA A 60 1.91 0.88 -9.40
CA ALA A 60 2.19 1.57 -10.66
C ALA A 60 2.65 3.03 -10.44
N GLN A 61 1.99 3.75 -9.53
CA GLN A 61 2.39 5.12 -9.20
C GLN A 61 3.77 5.19 -8.54
N ILE A 62 4.06 4.32 -7.57
CA ILE A 62 5.39 4.25 -6.95
C ILE A 62 6.46 3.96 -8.00
N THR A 63 6.23 2.97 -8.88
CA THR A 63 7.20 2.62 -9.93
C THR A 63 7.44 3.77 -10.90
N ALA A 64 6.40 4.54 -11.26
CA ALA A 64 6.51 5.71 -12.12
C ALA A 64 7.32 6.85 -11.47
N TYR A 65 7.26 7.00 -10.14
CA TYR A 65 8.09 7.96 -9.41
C TYR A 65 9.56 7.53 -9.36
N THR A 66 9.83 6.24 -9.13
CA THR A 66 11.22 5.73 -9.06
C THR A 66 11.92 5.67 -10.41
N SER A 67 11.18 5.62 -11.52
CA SER A 67 11.73 5.59 -12.88
C SER A 67 12.11 6.96 -13.44
N LEU A 68 11.99 8.04 -12.67
CA LEU A 68 12.32 9.41 -13.08
C LEU A 68 13.73 9.86 -12.64
N ASP A 69 14.44 9.03 -11.89
CA ASP A 69 15.84 9.26 -11.47
C ASP A 69 16.87 8.49 -12.33
N ASP A 70 16.45 7.92 -13.47
CA ASP A 70 17.32 7.39 -14.54
C ASP A 70 17.33 8.30 -15.78
#